data_AF-A0A533ZPE7-F1
#
_entry.id   AF-A0A533ZPE7-F1
#
_cell.length_a   1.000
_cell.length_b   1.000
_cell.length_c   1.000
_cell.angle_alpha   90.00
_cell.angle_beta   90.00
_cell.angle_gamma   90.00
#
_symmetry.space_group_name_H-M   'P 1'
#
loop_
_entity.id
_entity.type
_entity.pdbx_description
1 polymer ?
#
loop_
_entity_poly.entity_id
_entity_poly.type
_entity_poly.pdbx_seq_one_letter_code
_entity_poly.pdbx_strand_id
1 'polypeptide(L)'
;PENFYMIGSMGLAPAIGLGVALAQPRRKVVVLDGDGNVLMAMGTLATVGALKPRNFVHIVFDNEVYGSTGNQPTLSQTVRLEQVAKAAGYRHVERVRELDDAVFEAKTMLKEDGPSFLLVKVSELAE
;
A
#
# COMPACT_ATOMS: atom_id res chain seq x y z
N PRO A 1 4.69 -13.61 21.22
CA PRO A 1 5.42 -12.63 20.40
C PRO A 1 4.80 -12.54 18.99
N GLU A 2 3.73 -11.76 18.85
CA GLU A 2 3.01 -11.52 17.57
C GLU A 2 3.27 -10.12 16.99
N ASN A 3 3.95 -9.27 17.76
CA ASN A 3 4.26 -7.89 17.40
C ASN A 3 5.76 -7.76 17.14
N PHE A 4 6.10 -7.14 16.02
CA PHE A 4 7.46 -6.75 15.66
C PHE A 4 7.50 -5.22 15.59
N TYR A 5 8.13 -4.59 16.58
CA TYR A 5 8.24 -3.13 16.65
C TYR A 5 9.44 -2.66 15.83
N MET A 6 9.21 -1.70 14.95
CA MET A 6 10.24 -1.11 14.13
C MET A 6 10.13 0.41 14.19
N ILE A 7 11.20 1.07 14.61
CA ILE A 7 11.30 2.53 14.75
C ILE A 7 12.19 3.08 13.63
N GLY A 8 11.85 4.24 13.07
CA GLY A 8 12.69 4.97 12.12
C GLY A 8 12.71 4.38 10.71
N SER A 9 11.56 3.94 10.22
CA SER A 9 11.45 3.01 9.09
C SER A 9 10.37 3.40 8.07
N MET A 10 10.18 4.71 7.89
CA MET A 10 9.27 5.25 6.88
C MET A 10 9.57 4.63 5.50
N GLY A 11 8.52 4.19 4.81
CA GLY A 11 8.63 3.51 3.51
C GLY A 11 8.98 2.01 3.55
N LEU A 12 9.35 1.42 4.70
CA LEU A 12 9.78 0.01 4.75
C LEU A 12 8.64 -1.00 4.94
N ALA A 13 7.44 -0.54 5.30
CA ALA A 13 6.27 -1.40 5.49
C ALA A 13 6.01 -2.39 4.34
N PRO A 14 6.00 -1.97 3.05
CA PRO A 14 5.78 -2.91 1.94
C PRO A 14 6.93 -3.91 1.76
N ALA A 15 8.18 -3.54 2.04
CA ALA A 15 9.32 -4.45 1.93
C ALA A 15 9.27 -5.55 3.01
N ILE A 16 8.88 -5.18 4.23
CA ILE A 16 8.72 -6.11 5.33
C ILE A 16 7.52 -7.02 5.08
N GLY A 17 6.38 -6.44 4.67
CA GLY A 17 5.20 -7.18 4.29
C GLY A 17 5.50 -8.21 3.18
N LEU A 18 6.30 -7.82 2.18
CA LEU A 18 6.74 -8.73 1.12
C LEU A 18 7.54 -9.90 1.68
N GLY A 19 8.51 -9.63 2.56
CA GLY A 19 9.28 -10.68 3.24
C GLY A 19 8.37 -11.66 4.01
N VAL A 20 7.40 -11.14 4.75
CA VAL A 20 6.40 -11.96 5.46
C VAL A 20 5.55 -12.77 4.49
N ALA A 21 5.10 -12.18 3.38
CA ALA A 21 4.26 -12.84 2.39
C ALA A 21 4.98 -14.05 1.74
N LEU A 22 6.26 -13.88 1.44
CA LEU A 22 7.13 -14.94 0.91
C LEU A 22 7.40 -16.02 1.95
N ALA A 23 7.64 -15.65 3.21
CA ALA A 23 7.91 -16.60 4.29
C ALA A 23 6.65 -17.36 4.76
N GLN A 24 5.45 -16.79 4.58
CA GLN A 24 4.18 -17.33 5.05
C GLN A 24 3.15 -17.39 3.90
N PRO A 25 3.39 -18.17 2.83
CA PRO A 25 2.59 -18.13 1.60
C PRO A 25 1.12 -18.53 1.77
N ARG A 26 0.78 -19.19 2.89
CA ARG A 26 -0.59 -19.63 3.23
C ARG A 26 -1.41 -18.59 4.00
N ARG A 27 -0.81 -17.48 4.42
CA ARG A 27 -1.48 -16.42 5.19
C ARG A 27 -1.55 -15.16 4.35
N LYS A 28 -2.70 -14.50 4.30
CA LYS A 28 -2.82 -13.17 3.70
C LYS A 28 -1.99 -12.17 4.50
N VAL A 29 -1.21 -11.36 3.79
CA VAL A 29 -0.44 -10.26 4.35
C VAL A 29 -1.01 -8.97 3.82
N VAL A 30 -1.50 -8.14 4.75
CA VAL A 30 -2.04 -6.82 4.45
C VAL A 30 -1.04 -5.79 4.95
N VAL A 31 -0.59 -4.93 4.04
CA VAL A 31 0.26 -3.78 4.34
C VAL A 31 -0.61 -2.54 4.30
N LEU A 32 -0.68 -1.83 5.42
CA LEU A 32 -1.30 -0.51 5.50
C LEU A 32 -0.18 0.53 5.43
N ASP A 33 -0.29 1.47 4.49
CA ASP A 33 0.78 2.40 4.17
C ASP A 33 0.25 3.80 3.85
N GLY A 34 1.14 4.78 3.81
CA GLY A 34 0.84 6.15 3.37
C GLY A 34 1.42 6.44 1.97
N ASP A 35 0.82 7.36 1.24
CA ASP A 35 1.35 7.88 -0.02
C ASP A 35 2.79 8.39 0.11
N GLY A 36 3.09 9.14 1.18
CA GLY A 36 4.44 9.62 1.48
C GLY A 36 5.46 8.49 1.66
N ASN A 37 5.06 7.39 2.30
CA ASN A 37 5.92 6.22 2.49
C ASN A 37 6.18 5.49 1.17
N VAL A 38 5.16 5.32 0.32
CA VAL A 38 5.32 4.71 -1.00
C VAL A 38 6.27 5.55 -1.86
N LEU A 39 6.19 6.88 -1.79
CA LEU A 39 7.11 7.78 -2.48
C LEU A 39 8.56 7.62 -1.99
N MET A 40 8.78 7.45 -0.68
CA MET A 40 10.12 7.25 -0.11
C MET A 40 10.77 5.92 -0.54
N ALA A 41 9.98 4.87 -0.75
CA ALA A 41 10.45 3.52 -1.05
C ALA A 41 9.84 2.93 -2.33
N MET A 42 9.67 3.75 -3.37
CA MET A 42 8.96 3.36 -4.60
C MET A 42 9.57 2.15 -5.31
N GLY A 43 10.88 1.94 -5.16
CA GLY A 43 11.57 0.74 -5.70
C GLY A 43 11.00 -0.58 -5.19
N THR A 44 10.37 -0.60 -4.01
CA THR A 44 9.72 -1.80 -3.48
C THR A 44 8.55 -2.27 -4.36
N LEU A 45 7.84 -1.36 -5.03
CA LEU A 45 6.75 -1.74 -5.94
C LEU A 45 7.26 -2.64 -7.07
N ALA A 46 8.44 -2.35 -7.61
CA ALA A 46 9.07 -3.16 -8.65
C ALA A 46 9.42 -4.56 -8.13
N THR A 47 9.93 -4.66 -6.90
CA THR A 47 10.24 -5.96 -6.28
C THR A 47 8.99 -6.78 -6.03
N VAL A 48 7.91 -6.17 -5.53
CA VAL A 48 6.61 -6.86 -5.33
C VAL A 48 6.06 -7.35 -6.67
N GLY A 49 6.05 -6.49 -7.69
CA GLY A 49 5.55 -6.84 -9.02
C GLY A 49 6.41 -7.88 -9.75
N ALA A 50 7.71 -7.97 -9.45
CA ALA A 50 8.59 -9.01 -9.97
C ALA A 50 8.36 -10.37 -9.28
N LEU A 51 8.23 -10.39 -7.95
CA LEU A 51 8.09 -11.63 -7.17
C LEU A 51 6.65 -12.18 -7.15
N LYS A 52 5.65 -11.33 -7.38
CA LYS A 52 4.22 -11.67 -7.52
C LYS A 52 3.66 -12.59 -6.42
N PRO A 53 3.82 -12.26 -5.12
CA PRO A 53 3.20 -13.05 -4.05
C PRO A 53 1.67 -13.01 -4.14
N ARG A 54 1.04 -14.19 -4.26
CA ARG A 54 -0.43 -14.36 -4.36
C ARG A 54 -1.18 -13.90 -3.09
N ASN A 55 -0.50 -13.81 -1.97
CA ASN A 55 -1.07 -13.51 -0.66
C ASN A 55 -0.82 -12.06 -0.18
N PHE A 56 -0.34 -11.16 -1.05
CA PHE A 56 0.02 -9.79 -0.66
C PHE A 56 -1.04 -8.76 -1.08
N VAL A 57 -1.46 -7.92 -0.13
CA VAL A 57 -2.39 -6.80 -0.34
C VAL A 57 -1.77 -5.53 0.24
N HIS A 58 -1.60 -4.50 -0.58
CA HIS A 58 -1.01 -3.21 -0.19
C HIS A 58 -2.07 -2.12 -0.29
N ILE A 59 -2.52 -1.63 0.87
CA ILE A 59 -3.51 -0.57 0.98
C ILE A 59 -2.78 0.71 1.33
N VAL A 60 -2.95 1.73 0.50
CA VAL A 60 -2.27 3.01 0.61
C VAL A 60 -3.29 4.10 0.87
N PHE A 61 -3.18 4.76 2.02
CA PHE A 61 -3.96 5.95 2.34
C PHE A 61 -3.24 7.17 1.79
N ASP A 62 -3.93 7.93 0.94
CA ASP A 62 -3.35 9.05 0.21
C ASP A 62 -4.07 10.35 0.59
N ASN A 63 -3.52 11.05 1.59
CA ASN A 63 -3.91 12.39 2.03
C ASN A 63 -3.06 13.51 1.40
N GLU A 64 -2.12 13.17 0.51
CA GLU A 64 -1.26 14.12 -0.23
C GLU A 64 -0.30 14.94 0.63
N VAL A 65 -0.09 14.55 1.89
CA VAL A 65 0.79 15.25 2.82
C VAL A 65 1.53 14.29 3.74
N TYR A 66 2.74 14.65 4.16
CA TYR A 66 3.45 13.97 5.24
C TYR A 66 2.82 14.34 6.60
N GLY A 67 1.70 13.69 6.93
CA GLY A 67 0.86 14.02 8.09
C GLY A 67 1.61 14.04 9.43
N SER A 68 2.54 13.10 9.63
CA SER A 68 3.29 12.97 10.88
C SER A 68 4.39 14.01 11.10
N THR A 69 4.80 14.74 10.06
CA THR A 69 5.92 15.69 10.11
C THR A 69 5.50 17.15 9.96
N GLY A 70 4.19 17.43 9.92
CA GLY A 70 3.66 18.80 9.80
C GLY A 70 3.10 19.13 8.42
N ASN A 71 2.47 18.16 7.76
CA ASN A 71 1.65 18.35 6.55
C ASN A 71 2.41 18.94 5.35
N GLN A 72 3.69 18.62 5.21
CA GLN A 72 4.42 18.96 3.99
C GLN A 72 3.79 18.22 2.81
N PRO A 73 3.49 18.89 1.68
CA PRO A 73 2.91 18.23 0.52
C PRO A 73 3.77 17.05 0.04
N THR A 74 3.11 15.95 -0.31
CA THR A 74 3.76 14.84 -1.01
C THR A 74 3.64 15.05 -2.52
N LEU A 75 4.32 14.19 -3.29
CA LEU A 75 4.23 14.22 -4.75
C LEU A 75 3.00 13.47 -5.29
N SER A 76 2.14 12.88 -4.43
CA SER A 76 1.00 12.06 -4.87
C SER A 76 -0.12 12.86 -5.53
N GLN A 77 -0.13 14.19 -5.35
CA GLN A 77 -1.00 15.12 -6.11
C GLN A 77 -0.76 15.04 -7.62
N THR A 78 0.47 14.75 -8.02
CA THR A 78 0.91 14.70 -9.43
C THR A 78 1.21 13.26 -9.86
N VAL A 79 1.91 12.50 -9.02
CA VAL A 79 2.32 11.13 -9.30
C VAL A 79 1.17 10.18 -8.96
N ARG A 80 0.58 9.57 -10.00
CA ARG A 80 -0.50 8.59 -9.84
C ARG A 80 0.05 7.24 -9.36
N LEU A 81 0.22 7.09 -8.06
CA LEU A 81 0.83 5.91 -7.42
C LEU A 81 0.17 4.59 -7.83
N GLU A 82 -1.15 4.57 -8.03
CA GLU A 82 -1.84 3.37 -8.51
C GLU A 82 -1.36 2.96 -9.91
N GLN A 83 -1.14 3.93 -10.81
CA GLN A 83 -0.61 3.63 -12.14
C GLN A 83 0.84 3.15 -12.08
N VAL A 84 1.63 3.66 -11.14
CA VAL A 84 3.00 3.18 -10.90
C VAL A 84 2.97 1.73 -10.43
N ALA A 85 2.11 1.37 -9.47
CA ALA A 85 1.95 -0.02 -9.02
C ALA A 85 1.50 -0.94 -10.17
N LYS A 86 0.55 -0.49 -11.00
CA LYS A 86 0.10 -1.22 -12.20
C LYS A 86 1.24 -1.46 -13.18
N ALA A 87 2.01 -0.41 -13.49
CA ALA A 87 3.17 -0.52 -14.38
C ALA A 87 4.29 -1.40 -13.79
N ALA A 88 4.43 -1.43 -12.46
CA ALA A 88 5.38 -2.30 -11.76
C ALA A 88 5.00 -3.78 -11.80
N GLY A 89 3.77 -4.12 -12.19
CA GLY A 89 3.31 -5.51 -12.37
C GLY A 89 2.39 -6.04 -11.28
N TYR A 90 1.76 -5.15 -10.49
CA TYR A 90 0.67 -5.55 -9.61
C TYR A 90 -0.52 -6.09 -10.41
N ARG A 91 -1.14 -7.15 -9.91
CA ARG A 91 -2.21 -7.86 -10.62
C ARG A 91 -3.54 -7.13 -10.52
N HIS A 92 -3.89 -6.71 -9.32
CA HIS A 92 -5.12 -5.98 -9.03
C HIS A 92 -4.73 -4.60 -8.54
N VAL A 93 -5.26 -3.55 -9.18
CA VAL A 93 -4.91 -2.17 -8.85
C VAL A 93 -6.15 -1.31 -8.95
N GLU A 94 -6.56 -0.73 -7.83
CA GLU A 94 -7.72 0.15 -7.78
C GLU A 94 -7.40 1.46 -7.05
N ARG A 95 -8.13 2.50 -7.43
CA ARG A 95 -8.12 3.80 -6.76
C ARG A 95 -9.53 4.22 -6.44
N VAL A 96 -9.79 4.43 -5.15
CA VAL A 96 -11.12 4.73 -4.62
C VAL A 96 -11.12 6.04 -3.85
N ARG A 97 -12.30 6.66 -3.75
CA ARG A 97 -12.55 7.88 -2.95
C ARG A 97 -13.61 7.65 -1.90
N GLU A 98 -14.60 6.83 -2.21
CA GLU A 98 -15.71 6.53 -1.31
C GLU A 98 -15.36 5.34 -0.40
N LEU A 99 -15.84 5.40 0.85
CA LEU A 99 -15.61 4.35 1.83
C LEU A 99 -16.20 3.00 1.40
N ASP A 100 -17.39 3.01 0.80
CA ASP A 100 -18.05 1.79 0.34
C ASP A 100 -17.25 1.08 -0.75
N ASP A 101 -16.68 1.84 -1.69
CA ASP A 101 -15.78 1.30 -2.72
C ASP A 101 -14.51 0.74 -2.11
N ALA A 102 -13.91 1.44 -1.14
CA ALA A 102 -12.73 0.96 -0.43
C ALA A 102 -12.98 -0.37 0.31
N VAL A 103 -14.13 -0.48 0.99
CA VAL A 103 -14.53 -1.70 1.68
C VAL A 103 -14.81 -2.84 0.70
N PHE A 104 -15.48 -2.54 -0.42
CA PHE A 104 -15.75 -3.52 -1.47
C PHE A 104 -14.44 -4.06 -2.06
N GLU A 105 -13.55 -3.19 -2.52
CA GLU A 105 -12.28 -3.58 -3.14
C GLU A 105 -11.36 -4.32 -2.17
N ALA A 106 -11.25 -3.86 -0.92
CA ALA A 106 -10.47 -4.55 0.10
C ALA A 106 -11.00 -5.98 0.33
N LYS A 107 -12.32 -6.17 0.43
CA LYS A 107 -12.93 -7.51 0.58
C LYS A 107 -12.67 -8.41 -0.63
N THR A 108 -12.68 -7.85 -1.84
CA THR A 108 -12.37 -8.58 -3.07
C THR A 108 -10.89 -9.01 -3.09
N MET A 109 -9.95 -8.08 -2.88
CA MET A 109 -8.51 -8.35 -2.88
C MET A 109 -8.06 -9.32 -1.77
N LEU A 110 -8.80 -9.37 -0.65
CA LEU A 110 -8.56 -10.36 0.41
C LEU A 110 -8.92 -11.79 -0.01
N LYS A 111 -9.81 -11.97 -0.99
CA LYS A 111 -10.26 -13.29 -1.49
C LYS A 111 -9.50 -13.74 -2.74
N GLU A 112 -9.02 -12.81 -3.55
CA GLU A 112 -8.34 -13.09 -4.83
C GLU A 112 -6.82 -13.22 -4.69
N ASP A 113 -6.15 -13.78 -5.70
CA ASP A 113 -4.68 -13.84 -5.74
C ASP A 113 -4.08 -12.46 -6.07
N GLY A 114 -3.17 -11.99 -5.24
CA GLY A 114 -2.40 -10.77 -5.45
C GLY A 114 -1.19 -10.92 -6.41
N PRO A 115 -0.23 -9.97 -6.37
CA PRO A 115 -0.21 -8.83 -5.45
C PRO A 115 -1.24 -7.78 -5.83
N SER A 116 -1.94 -7.26 -4.83
CA SER A 116 -3.01 -6.26 -5.01
C SER A 116 -2.59 -4.92 -4.41
N PHE A 117 -2.98 -3.82 -5.07
CA PHE A 117 -2.72 -2.45 -4.63
C PHE A 117 -4.05 -1.69 -4.60
N LEU A 118 -4.40 -1.14 -3.44
CA LEU A 118 -5.58 -0.31 -3.28
C LEU A 118 -5.16 1.08 -2.79
N LEU A 119 -5.35 2.10 -3.63
CA LEU A 119 -5.14 3.48 -3.23
C LEU A 119 -6.47 4.07 -2.75
N VAL A 120 -6.54 4.42 -1.47
CA VAL A 120 -7.69 5.05 -0.83
C VAL A 120 -7.38 6.53 -0.65
N LYS A 121 -8.08 7.39 -1.39
CA LYS A 121 -8.02 8.83 -1.12
C LYS A 121 -8.68 9.11 0.21
N VAL A 122 -7.99 9.87 1.05
CA VAL A 122 -8.47 10.32 2.36
C VAL A 122 -8.21 11.82 2.48
N SER A 123 -9.08 12.52 3.19
CA SER A 123 -8.87 13.92 3.56
C SER A 123 -8.54 14.00 5.05
N GLU A 124 -7.71 14.97 5.44
CA GLU A 124 -7.50 15.28 6.87
C GLU A 124 -8.69 15.98 7.54
N LEU A 125 -9.81 16.18 6.83
CA LEU A 125 -11.00 16.82 7.39
C LEU A 125 -11.94 15.77 7.99
N ALA A 126 -11.70 15.43 9.26
CA ALA A 126 -12.80 15.20 10.18
C ALA A 126 -13.07 16.55 10.87
N GLU A 127 -14.20 17.20 10.53
CA GLU A 127 -14.81 18.16 11.43
C GLU A 127 -15.39 17.44 12.66
#